data_AF-A0A924D7G1-F1
#
_entry.id   AF-A0A924D7G1-F1
#
_cell.length_a   1.000
_cell.length_b   1.000
_cell.length_c   1.000
_cell.angle_alpha   90.00
_cell.angle_beta   90.00
_cell.angle_gamma   90.00
#
_symmetry.space_group_name_H-M   'P 1'
#
loop_
_entity.id
_entity.type
_entity.pdbx_description
1 polymer ?
#
loop_
_entity_poly.entity_id
_entity_poly.type
_entity_poly.pdbx_seq_one_letter_code
_entity_poly.pdbx_strand_id
1 'polypeptide(L)'
;EQELRQLFIEEFKKEHTDLYFSIETPTVYKYSFTNELMEICVSEKGQSALIDMCVLKKESETSNYTRLLNIEFKHKNATEANISKDILKLMHEEQNGAFVLLLKNTNTGTLTNSADHRFGVIDKVIDSIQHHYKNKENWKGGNEKSVEVVILSLEDGKKNGKPFIMQRTIFKTELETLDKTLNKWKKEELEDREYNSVDLIEKLIF
;
A
#
# COMPACT_ATOMS: atom_id res chain seq x y z
N GLU A 1 8.53 9.75 2.00
CA GLU A 1 7.70 9.30 0.87
C GLU A 1 8.43 9.49 -0.45
N GLN A 2 8.78 10.73 -0.83
CA GLN A 2 9.46 11.02 -2.10
C GLN A 2 10.77 10.25 -2.32
N GLU A 3 11.65 10.17 -1.32
CA GLU A 3 12.92 9.41 -1.42
C GLU A 3 12.69 7.90 -1.60
N LEU A 4 11.73 7.32 -0.86
CA LEU A 4 11.36 5.91 -0.99
C LEU A 4 10.85 5.60 -2.41
N ARG A 5 10.00 6.47 -2.94
CA ARG A 5 9.48 6.37 -4.30
C ARG A 5 10.59 6.49 -5.34
N GLN A 6 11.52 7.42 -5.16
CA GLN A 6 12.68 7.60 -6.04
C GLN A 6 13.53 6.32 -6.09
N LEU A 7 13.90 5.78 -4.92
CA LEU A 7 14.66 4.53 -4.85
C LEU A 7 13.88 3.39 -5.51
N PHE A 8 12.57 3.28 -5.23
CA PHE A 8 11.71 2.27 -5.85
C PHE A 8 11.77 2.30 -7.38
N ILE A 9 11.67 3.50 -7.96
CA ILE A 9 11.73 3.71 -9.42
C ILE A 9 13.09 3.30 -9.99
N GLU A 10 14.18 3.58 -9.27
CA GLU A 10 15.53 3.26 -9.73
C GLU A 10 15.76 1.76 -9.87
N GLU A 11 15.30 0.96 -8.92
CA GLU A 11 15.39 -0.50 -9.03
C GLU A 11 14.35 -1.08 -9.98
N PHE A 12 13.12 -0.56 -9.97
CA PHE A 12 12.07 -0.96 -10.91
C PHE A 12 12.55 -0.86 -12.36
N LYS A 13 13.27 0.20 -12.72
CA LYS A 13 13.83 0.37 -14.08
C LYS A 13 14.91 -0.63 -14.44
N LYS A 14 15.67 -1.15 -13.47
CA LYS A 14 16.73 -2.15 -13.72
C LYS A 14 16.12 -3.50 -14.01
N GLU A 15 15.14 -3.90 -13.19
CA GLU A 15 14.52 -5.23 -13.27
C GLU A 15 13.43 -5.32 -14.35
N HIS A 16 12.71 -4.22 -14.62
CA HIS A 16 11.55 -4.20 -15.53
C HIS A 16 11.77 -3.32 -16.75
N THR A 17 12.68 -3.75 -17.62
CA THR A 17 13.03 -3.01 -18.84
C THR A 17 11.91 -2.96 -19.90
N ASP A 18 10.90 -3.83 -19.79
CA ASP A 18 9.74 -3.91 -20.70
C ASP A 18 8.48 -3.20 -20.16
N LEU A 19 8.52 -2.71 -18.91
CA LEU A 19 7.43 -1.98 -18.28
C LEU A 19 7.71 -0.48 -18.21
N TYR A 20 6.63 0.27 -18.07
CA TYR A 20 6.64 1.73 -17.97
C TYR A 20 5.98 2.15 -16.66
N PHE A 21 6.14 3.41 -16.27
CA PHE A 21 5.45 3.95 -15.10
C PHE A 21 5.04 5.40 -15.30
N SER A 22 4.06 5.83 -14.51
CA SER A 22 3.61 7.22 -14.41
C SER A 22 3.51 7.60 -12.93
N ILE A 23 3.86 8.84 -12.60
CA ILE A 23 3.91 9.38 -11.23
C ILE A 23 2.80 10.40 -11.06
N GLU A 24 2.20 10.45 -9.86
CA GLU A 24 1.05 11.33 -9.57
C GLU A 24 -0.07 11.14 -10.61
N THR A 25 -0.44 9.89 -10.84
CA THR A 25 -1.39 9.53 -11.91
C THR A 25 -2.82 9.77 -11.42
N PRO A 26 -3.66 10.55 -12.13
CA PRO A 26 -5.03 10.76 -11.73
C PRO A 26 -5.81 9.45 -11.60
N THR A 27 -6.55 9.32 -10.50
CA THR A 27 -7.53 8.27 -10.32
C THR A 27 -8.67 8.41 -11.32
N VAL A 28 -9.24 7.28 -11.75
CA VAL A 28 -10.42 7.28 -12.62
C VAL A 28 -11.63 7.85 -11.88
N TYR A 29 -11.72 7.56 -10.58
CA TYR A 29 -12.83 7.96 -9.74
C TYR A 29 -12.54 9.22 -8.95
N LYS A 30 -13.61 9.77 -8.38
CA LYS A 30 -13.61 10.98 -7.57
C LYS A 30 -13.93 10.64 -6.12
N TYR A 31 -13.30 11.37 -5.22
CA TYR A 31 -13.40 11.10 -3.78
C TYR A 31 -13.71 12.38 -3.01
N SER A 32 -14.38 12.19 -1.87
CA SER A 32 -14.50 13.18 -0.81
C SER A 32 -13.52 12.80 0.29
N PHE A 33 -12.39 13.50 0.38
CA PHE A 33 -11.37 13.23 1.39
C PHE A 33 -11.39 14.29 2.46
N THR A 34 -11.67 13.88 3.70
CA THR A 34 -11.58 14.72 4.89
C THR A 34 -10.58 14.13 5.88
N ASN A 35 -10.41 14.74 7.05
CA ASN A 35 -9.58 14.16 8.10
C ASN A 35 -10.37 13.23 9.04
N GLU A 36 -11.68 13.13 8.83
CA GLU A 36 -12.57 12.28 9.60
C GLU A 36 -12.81 10.98 8.83
N LEU A 37 -12.43 9.85 9.43
CA LEU A 37 -12.49 8.53 8.78
C LEU A 37 -13.88 8.24 8.18
N MET A 38 -14.94 8.60 8.91
CA MET A 38 -16.33 8.33 8.54
C MET A 38 -16.83 9.11 7.32
N GLU A 39 -16.12 10.15 6.90
CA GLU A 39 -16.51 11.01 5.78
C GLU A 39 -15.68 10.74 4.50
N ILE A 40 -14.69 9.84 4.59
CA ILE A 40 -13.87 9.44 3.43
C ILE A 40 -14.68 8.47 2.57
N CYS A 41 -15.06 8.89 1.37
CA CYS A 41 -15.88 8.07 0.46
C CYS A 41 -15.65 8.40 -1.01
N VAL A 42 -16.16 7.52 -1.89
CA VAL A 42 -16.28 7.82 -3.32
C VAL A 42 -17.45 8.79 -3.52
N SER A 43 -17.25 9.84 -4.32
CA SER A 43 -18.27 10.87 -4.52
C SER A 43 -18.18 11.50 -5.90
N GLU A 44 -19.29 11.51 -6.63
CA GLU A 44 -19.39 12.17 -7.95
C GLU A 44 -19.12 13.68 -7.89
N LYS A 45 -19.44 14.30 -6.73
CA LYS A 45 -19.18 15.70 -6.41
C LYS A 45 -17.78 15.95 -5.85
N GLY A 46 -17.03 14.87 -5.60
CA GLY A 46 -15.66 14.93 -5.14
C GLY A 46 -14.68 15.35 -6.24
N GLN A 47 -13.40 15.09 -5.99
CA GLN A 47 -12.32 15.36 -6.93
C GLN A 47 -11.51 14.09 -7.19
N SER A 48 -10.91 14.00 -8.38
CA SER A 48 -9.91 12.97 -8.64
C SER A 48 -8.75 13.15 -7.67
N ALA A 49 -8.23 12.03 -7.18
CA ALA A 49 -7.01 11.99 -6.42
C ALA A 49 -5.84 11.58 -7.33
N LEU A 50 -4.65 11.47 -6.74
CA LEU A 50 -3.45 11.05 -7.43
C LEU A 50 -2.97 9.75 -6.80
N ILE A 51 -2.69 8.76 -7.66
CA ILE A 51 -1.94 7.55 -7.32
C ILE A 51 -0.44 7.92 -7.37
N ASP A 52 0.31 7.60 -6.32
CA ASP A 52 1.72 7.98 -6.23
C ASP A 52 2.55 7.43 -7.40
N MET A 53 2.29 6.18 -7.82
CA MET A 53 2.91 5.54 -8.98
C MET A 53 1.99 4.50 -9.62
N CYS A 54 1.87 4.51 -10.95
CA CYS A 54 1.21 3.48 -11.73
C CYS A 54 2.22 2.74 -12.62
N VAL A 55 2.23 1.42 -12.56
CA VAL A 55 2.96 0.56 -13.50
C VAL A 55 2.10 0.30 -14.73
N LEU A 56 2.72 0.38 -15.90
CA LEU A 56 2.07 0.36 -17.19
C LEU A 56 2.75 -0.66 -18.12
N LYS A 57 1.97 -1.29 -18.98
CA LYS A 57 2.48 -2.07 -20.11
C LYS A 57 2.05 -1.43 -21.41
N LYS A 58 2.99 -1.32 -22.35
CA LYS A 58 2.68 -0.88 -23.71
C LYS A 58 2.02 -2.02 -24.47
N GLU A 59 0.89 -1.74 -25.09
CA GLU A 59 0.24 -2.71 -25.98
C GLU A 59 1.09 -2.88 -27.26
N SER A 60 1.28 -4.11 -27.72
CA SER A 60 2.20 -4.43 -28.83
C SER A 60 1.82 -3.80 -30.16
N GLU A 61 0.52 -3.56 -30.37
CA GLU A 61 -0.04 -3.13 -31.66
C GLU A 61 -0.48 -1.66 -31.67
N THR A 62 -0.45 -0.98 -30.52
CA THR A 62 -0.94 0.39 -30.38
C THR A 62 0.08 1.28 -29.66
N SER A 63 -0.19 2.59 -29.62
CA SER A 63 0.56 3.51 -28.76
C SER A 63 -0.06 3.64 -27.35
N ASN A 64 -1.02 2.77 -27.02
CA ASN A 64 -1.72 2.81 -25.74
C ASN A 64 -0.91 2.10 -24.65
N TYR A 65 -1.19 2.51 -23.42
CA TYR A 65 -0.62 1.92 -22.22
C TYR A 65 -1.76 1.42 -21.34
N THR A 66 -1.65 0.17 -20.91
CA THR A 66 -2.58 -0.44 -19.95
C THR A 66 -2.00 -0.34 -18.55
N ARG A 67 -2.79 0.10 -17.57
CA ARG A 67 -2.41 0.06 -16.15
C ARG A 67 -2.35 -1.38 -15.66
N LEU A 68 -1.28 -1.75 -14.96
CA LEU A 68 -1.10 -3.07 -14.37
C LEU A 68 -1.22 -3.04 -12.84
N LEU A 69 -0.58 -2.06 -12.20
CA LEU A 69 -0.47 -1.96 -10.75
C LEU A 69 -0.49 -0.50 -10.33
N ASN A 70 -1.28 -0.17 -9.32
CA ASN A 70 -1.29 1.13 -8.67
C ASN A 70 -0.55 1.02 -7.34
N ILE A 71 0.35 1.96 -7.04
CA ILE A 71 1.18 1.93 -5.84
C ILE A 71 0.99 3.23 -5.07
N GLU A 72 0.73 3.09 -3.78
CA GLU A 72 0.64 4.18 -2.81
C GLU A 72 1.76 4.01 -1.79
N PHE A 73 2.52 5.07 -1.56
CA PHE A 73 3.59 5.10 -0.57
C PHE A 73 3.15 5.89 0.65
N LYS A 74 3.48 5.39 1.83
CA LYS A 74 3.38 6.15 3.07
C LYS A 74 4.64 5.98 3.89
N HIS A 75 4.85 6.91 4.81
CA HIS A 75 5.97 6.85 5.73
C HIS A 75 5.57 7.30 7.13
N LYS A 76 6.36 6.88 8.14
CA LYS A 76 6.09 7.10 9.57
C LYS A 76 4.78 6.44 10.01
N ASN A 77 4.40 6.69 11.26
CA ASN A 77 3.11 6.24 11.80
C ASN A 77 1.98 7.17 11.32
N ALA A 78 1.59 7.06 10.04
CA ALA A 78 0.53 7.85 9.44
C ALA A 78 -0.80 7.72 10.22
N THR A 79 -1.63 8.75 10.16
CA THR A 79 -2.98 8.70 10.75
C THR A 79 -3.84 7.69 9.99
N GLU A 80 -4.82 7.11 10.67
CA GLU A 80 -5.76 6.17 10.07
C GLU A 80 -6.51 6.80 8.89
N ALA A 81 -6.96 8.06 9.03
CA ALA A 81 -7.61 8.78 7.94
C ALA A 81 -6.72 8.92 6.69
N ASN A 82 -5.39 9.09 6.85
CA ASN A 82 -4.50 9.17 5.69
C ASN A 82 -4.34 7.80 5.02
N ILE A 83 -4.07 6.75 5.81
CA ILE A 83 -4.02 5.37 5.30
C ILE A 83 -5.32 5.00 4.59
N SER A 84 -6.45 5.37 5.17
CA SER A 84 -7.78 5.10 4.64
C SER A 84 -8.02 5.73 3.27
N LYS A 85 -7.53 6.95 3.02
CA LYS A 85 -7.60 7.59 1.69
C LYS A 85 -6.86 6.76 0.64
N ASP A 86 -5.65 6.31 0.96
CA ASP A 86 -4.81 5.55 0.03
C ASP A 86 -5.36 4.15 -0.23
N ILE A 87 -5.82 3.47 0.82
CA ILE A 87 -6.52 2.20 0.70
C ILE A 87 -7.78 2.34 -0.15
N LEU A 88 -8.59 3.40 0.04
CA LEU A 88 -9.79 3.62 -0.77
C LEU A 88 -9.44 3.80 -2.25
N LYS A 89 -8.38 4.56 -2.57
CA LYS A 89 -7.88 4.70 -3.95
C LYS A 89 -7.58 3.34 -4.56
N LEU A 90 -6.78 2.51 -3.86
CA LEU A 90 -6.41 1.17 -4.36
C LEU A 90 -7.60 0.21 -4.48
N MET A 91 -8.52 0.24 -3.51
CA MET A 91 -9.75 -0.58 -3.55
C MET A 91 -10.66 -0.22 -4.71
N HIS A 92 -10.67 1.05 -5.13
CA HIS A 92 -11.64 1.55 -6.09
C HIS A 92 -11.13 1.65 -7.53
N GLU A 93 -9.83 1.51 -7.80
CA GLU A 93 -9.34 1.30 -9.18
C GLU A 93 -9.54 -0.16 -9.62
N GLU A 94 -9.60 -0.47 -10.92
CA GLU A 94 -9.83 -1.87 -11.37
C GLU A 94 -8.58 -2.74 -11.28
N GLN A 95 -7.41 -2.13 -11.33
CA GLN A 95 -6.11 -2.82 -11.30
C GLN A 95 -5.75 -3.28 -9.89
N ASN A 96 -4.74 -4.16 -9.81
CA ASN A 96 -4.10 -4.51 -8.55
C ASN A 96 -3.51 -3.27 -7.88
N GLY A 97 -3.40 -3.33 -6.55
CA GLY A 97 -2.82 -2.29 -5.74
C GLY A 97 -1.62 -2.77 -4.94
N ALA A 98 -0.72 -1.85 -4.59
CA ALA A 98 0.28 -2.03 -3.55
C ALA A 98 0.28 -0.83 -2.62
N PHE A 99 0.16 -1.07 -1.32
CA PHE A 99 0.32 -0.06 -0.28
C PHE A 99 1.65 -0.30 0.44
N VAL A 100 2.60 0.60 0.22
CA VAL A 100 3.98 0.49 0.74
C VAL A 100 4.19 1.49 1.86
N LEU A 101 4.43 0.99 3.06
CA LEU A 101 4.64 1.80 4.24
C LEU A 101 6.06 1.66 4.78
N LEU A 102 6.74 2.79 4.94
CA LEU A 102 8.04 2.87 5.62
C LEU A 102 7.90 3.36 7.06
N LEU A 103 8.13 2.48 8.02
CA LEU A 103 8.17 2.79 9.44
C LEU A 103 9.60 3.08 9.93
N LYS A 104 9.69 4.00 10.89
CA LYS A 104 10.91 4.28 11.65
C LYS A 104 10.65 3.93 13.12
N ASN A 105 11.55 3.16 13.74
CA ASN A 105 11.44 2.68 15.12
C ASN A 105 10.15 1.91 15.40
N THR A 106 10.11 0.68 14.94
CA THR A 106 8.94 -0.19 15.07
C THR A 106 9.03 -1.03 16.32
N ASN A 107 8.01 -0.96 17.18
CA ASN A 107 7.79 -1.92 18.26
C ASN A 107 6.43 -2.62 18.05
N THR A 108 6.08 -3.58 18.92
CA THR A 108 4.78 -4.26 18.86
C THR A 108 3.63 -3.28 18.82
N GLY A 109 3.64 -2.23 19.65
CA GLY A 109 2.60 -1.21 19.68
C GLY A 109 2.49 -0.35 18.41
N THR A 110 3.55 -0.30 17.60
CA THR A 110 3.58 0.40 16.31
C THR A 110 2.98 -0.46 15.20
N LEU A 111 3.21 -1.78 15.25
CA LEU A 111 2.62 -2.73 14.30
C LEU A 111 1.15 -3.01 14.63
N THR A 112 0.90 -3.40 15.88
CA THR A 112 -0.40 -3.82 16.40
C THR A 112 -0.62 -3.21 17.78
N ASN A 113 -1.69 -2.45 17.93
CA ASN A 113 -2.14 -1.98 19.22
C ASN A 113 -3.61 -1.61 19.10
N SER A 114 -4.43 -2.18 19.97
CA SER A 114 -5.87 -1.91 19.99
C SER A 114 -6.29 -1.14 21.24
N ALA A 115 -5.33 -0.64 22.03
CA ALA A 115 -5.61 0.22 23.17
C ALA A 115 -5.95 1.65 22.73
N ASP A 116 -6.90 2.27 23.43
CA ASP A 116 -7.53 3.55 23.10
C ASP A 116 -6.56 4.58 22.46
N HIS A 117 -6.95 5.04 21.28
CA HIS A 117 -6.33 6.11 20.48
C HIS A 117 -4.91 5.86 19.95
N ARG A 118 -4.33 4.66 20.10
CA ARG A 118 -2.99 4.35 19.59
C ARG A 118 -2.99 3.11 18.70
N PHE A 119 -3.77 3.13 17.62
CA PHE A 119 -3.81 2.01 16.67
C PHE A 119 -2.43 1.72 16.07
N GLY A 120 -2.06 0.44 16.06
CA GLY A 120 -0.92 -0.05 15.28
C GLY A 120 -1.21 0.08 13.79
N VAL A 121 -0.18 0.07 12.95
CA VAL A 121 -0.42 0.28 11.52
C VAL A 121 -1.18 -0.86 10.84
N ILE A 122 -0.99 -2.10 11.30
CA ILE A 122 -1.76 -3.24 10.81
C ILE A 122 -3.23 -3.05 11.17
N ASP A 123 -3.52 -2.58 12.39
CA ASP A 123 -4.90 -2.24 12.79
C ASP A 123 -5.49 -1.21 11.84
N LYS A 124 -4.79 -0.08 11.62
CA LYS A 124 -5.27 1.00 10.75
C LYS A 124 -5.55 0.56 9.32
N VAL A 125 -4.65 -0.25 8.73
CA VAL A 125 -4.83 -0.74 7.35
C VAL A 125 -6.05 -1.66 7.28
N ILE A 126 -6.13 -2.65 8.17
CA ILE A 126 -7.22 -3.63 8.15
C ILE A 126 -8.57 -2.95 8.47
N ASP A 127 -8.60 -2.05 9.46
CA ASP A 127 -9.80 -1.29 9.83
C ASP A 127 -10.25 -0.39 8.69
N SER A 128 -9.32 0.25 7.96
CA SER A 128 -9.65 1.04 6.76
C SER A 128 -10.29 0.19 5.67
N ILE A 129 -9.73 -0.98 5.37
CA ILE A 129 -10.30 -1.90 4.36
C ILE A 129 -11.71 -2.35 4.78
N GLN A 130 -11.86 -2.79 6.03
CA GLN A 130 -13.15 -3.23 6.55
C GLN A 130 -14.18 -2.10 6.60
N HIS A 131 -13.77 -0.88 6.95
CA HIS A 131 -14.62 0.30 6.97
C HIS A 131 -15.22 0.56 5.59
N HIS A 132 -14.38 0.66 4.56
CA HIS A 132 -14.80 0.89 3.18
C HIS A 132 -15.68 -0.25 2.66
N TYR A 133 -15.29 -1.49 2.92
CA TYR A 133 -16.08 -2.67 2.53
C TYR A 133 -17.49 -2.65 3.16
N LYS A 134 -17.60 -2.38 4.47
CA LYS A 134 -18.90 -2.30 5.17
C LYS A 134 -19.76 -1.14 4.69
N ASN A 135 -19.14 -0.02 4.30
CA ASN A 135 -19.84 1.13 3.70
C ASN A 135 -20.20 0.92 2.23
N LYS A 136 -19.98 -0.28 1.67
CA LYS A 136 -20.28 -0.64 0.28
C LYS A 136 -19.49 0.22 -0.73
N GLU A 137 -18.35 0.74 -0.31
CA GLU A 137 -17.37 1.28 -1.23
C GLU A 137 -16.84 0.11 -2.05
N ASN A 138 -17.29 0.02 -3.30
CA ASN A 138 -17.11 -1.17 -4.11
C ASN A 138 -15.61 -1.43 -4.33
N TRP A 139 -15.13 -2.61 -3.93
CA TRP A 139 -13.88 -3.18 -4.43
C TRP A 139 -14.07 -3.48 -5.93
N LYS A 140 -13.59 -2.57 -6.77
CA LYS A 140 -13.66 -2.67 -8.24
C LYS A 140 -12.71 -3.74 -8.74
N GLY A 141 -12.92 -4.25 -9.96
CA GLY A 141 -12.14 -5.37 -10.51
C GLY A 141 -12.71 -6.76 -10.20
N GLY A 142 -12.09 -7.78 -10.80
CA GLY A 142 -12.47 -9.18 -10.67
C GLY A 142 -12.07 -9.82 -9.34
N ASN A 143 -12.25 -11.14 -9.23
CA ASN A 143 -11.93 -11.90 -8.02
C ASN A 143 -10.42 -12.07 -7.82
N GLU A 144 -9.66 -11.97 -8.92
CA GLU A 144 -8.21 -11.99 -8.97
C GLU A 144 -7.56 -10.68 -8.51
N LYS A 145 -8.33 -9.60 -8.37
CA LYS A 145 -7.79 -8.33 -7.88
C LYS A 145 -7.33 -8.46 -6.43
N SER A 146 -6.12 -7.97 -6.17
CA SER A 146 -5.55 -7.87 -4.84
C SER A 146 -4.99 -6.47 -4.52
N VAL A 147 -4.82 -6.22 -3.23
CA VAL A 147 -3.95 -5.16 -2.70
C VAL A 147 -2.85 -5.82 -1.88
N GLU A 148 -1.60 -5.65 -2.31
CA GLU A 148 -0.43 -6.04 -1.54
C GLU A 148 -0.14 -4.97 -0.49
N VAL A 149 -0.04 -5.35 0.79
CA VAL A 149 0.37 -4.44 1.85
C VAL A 149 1.79 -4.76 2.27
N VAL A 150 2.70 -3.83 2.06
CA VAL A 150 4.11 -3.98 2.45
C VAL A 150 4.48 -2.97 3.53
N ILE A 151 4.99 -3.47 4.65
CA ILE A 151 5.47 -2.68 5.77
C ILE A 151 6.97 -2.91 5.90
N LEU A 152 7.74 -1.85 5.66
CA LEU A 152 9.19 -1.82 5.80
C LEU A 152 9.52 -1.16 7.13
N SER A 153 10.28 -1.83 7.97
CA SER A 153 10.79 -1.26 9.22
C SER A 153 12.31 -1.16 9.17
N LEU A 154 12.85 0.05 9.24
CA LEU A 154 14.30 0.27 9.18
C LEU A 154 15.01 0.04 10.52
N GLU A 155 14.28 0.15 11.63
CA GLU A 155 14.80 0.02 13.00
C GLU A 155 13.74 -0.72 13.82
N ASP A 156 14.03 -1.91 14.35
CA ASP A 156 13.20 -2.54 15.41
C ASP A 156 13.59 -1.89 16.75
N GLY A 157 12.61 -1.47 17.54
CA GLY A 157 12.79 -0.69 18.78
C GLY A 157 13.53 -1.40 19.92
N LYS A 158 14.07 -2.60 19.65
CA LYS A 158 15.00 -3.32 20.50
C LYS A 158 16.43 -2.82 20.27
N LYS A 159 17.27 -2.85 21.31
CA LYS A 159 18.71 -2.62 21.17
C LYS A 159 19.27 -3.68 20.20
N ASN A 160 19.81 -3.27 19.05
CA ASN A 160 20.22 -4.12 17.91
C ASN A 160 19.06 -4.75 17.11
N GLY A 161 17.89 -4.13 17.06
CA GLY A 161 16.78 -4.58 16.24
C GLY A 161 17.12 -4.52 14.74
N LYS A 162 16.98 -5.65 14.04
CA LYS A 162 17.24 -5.73 12.59
C LYS A 162 16.09 -5.10 11.79
N PRO A 163 16.41 -4.48 10.65
CA PRO A 163 15.38 -4.08 9.70
C PRO A 163 14.61 -5.31 9.21
N PHE A 164 13.34 -5.14 8.89
CA PHE A 164 12.49 -6.23 8.42
C PHE A 164 11.43 -5.75 7.44
N ILE A 165 10.93 -6.68 6.63
CA ILE A 165 9.75 -6.53 5.78
C ILE A 165 8.62 -7.37 6.36
N MET A 166 7.41 -6.82 6.33
CA MET A 166 6.17 -7.56 6.52
C MET A 166 5.25 -7.38 5.32
N GLN A 167 4.71 -8.47 4.81
CA GLN A 167 3.90 -8.50 3.60
C GLN A 167 2.60 -9.27 3.82
N ARG A 168 1.54 -8.81 3.14
CA ARG A 168 0.28 -9.52 3.03
C ARG A 168 -0.46 -9.09 1.76
N THR A 169 -0.75 -10.05 0.90
CA THR A 169 -1.71 -9.91 -0.18
C THR A 169 -3.13 -10.01 0.36
N ILE A 170 -3.99 -9.06 0.02
CA ILE A 170 -5.42 -9.07 0.39
C ILE A 170 -6.26 -9.16 -0.88
N PHE A 171 -7.02 -10.24 -1.01
CA PHE A 171 -7.96 -10.45 -2.11
C PHE A 171 -9.37 -9.96 -1.77
N LYS A 172 -10.19 -9.73 -2.81
CA LYS A 172 -11.61 -9.41 -2.64
C LYS A 172 -12.38 -10.48 -1.87
N THR A 173 -12.02 -11.75 -2.07
CA THR A 173 -12.71 -12.92 -1.48
C THR A 173 -12.50 -13.04 0.03
N GLU A 174 -11.50 -12.38 0.59
CA GLU A 174 -11.20 -12.42 2.02
C GLU A 174 -11.78 -11.24 2.80
N LEU A 175 -12.40 -10.25 2.16
CA LEU A 175 -12.92 -9.04 2.83
C LEU A 175 -13.93 -9.33 3.95
N GLU A 176 -14.76 -10.36 3.81
CA GLU A 176 -15.72 -10.78 4.83
C GLU A 176 -15.07 -11.42 6.06
N THR A 177 -13.90 -12.04 5.87
CA THR A 177 -13.18 -12.79 6.91
C THR A 177 -11.85 -12.14 7.27
N LEU A 178 -11.62 -10.90 6.81
CA LEU A 178 -10.36 -10.20 6.95
C LEU A 178 -10.08 -9.94 8.42
N ASP A 179 -8.98 -10.50 8.93
CA ASP A 179 -8.56 -10.34 10.31
C ASP A 179 -7.20 -9.64 10.43
N LYS A 180 -6.84 -9.30 11.67
CA LYS A 180 -5.60 -8.60 12.01
C LYS A 180 -4.49 -9.57 12.44
N THR A 181 -4.68 -10.88 12.26
CA THR A 181 -3.82 -11.89 12.88
C THR A 181 -2.44 -11.88 12.24
N LEU A 182 -1.39 -11.74 13.06
CA LEU A 182 0.00 -11.62 12.58
C LEU A 182 0.50 -12.84 11.80
N ASN A 183 -0.07 -14.04 12.00
CA ASN A 183 0.31 -15.24 11.27
C ASN A 183 -0.06 -15.21 9.78
N LYS A 184 -0.94 -14.28 9.37
CA LYS A 184 -1.26 -14.02 7.95
C LYS A 184 -0.24 -13.12 7.26
N TRP A 185 0.68 -12.55 8.02
CA TRP A 185 1.72 -11.67 7.50
C TRP A 185 3.02 -12.45 7.35
N LYS A 186 3.60 -12.42 6.15
CA LYS A 186 4.95 -12.92 5.93
C LYS A 186 5.92 -11.89 6.49
N LYS A 187 6.67 -12.26 7.52
CA LYS A 187 7.74 -11.42 8.09
C LYS A 187 9.10 -11.97 7.67
N GLU A 188 9.97 -11.10 7.19
CA GLU A 188 11.35 -11.42 6.81
C GLU A 188 12.29 -10.42 7.46
N GLU A 189 13.28 -10.91 8.23
CA GLU A 189 14.37 -10.08 8.75
C GLU A 189 15.41 -9.89 7.64
N LEU A 190 15.89 -8.66 7.49
CA LEU A 190 16.90 -8.34 6.49
C LEU A 190 18.27 -8.46 7.14
N GLU A 191 19.19 -9.17 6.48
CA GLU A 191 20.54 -9.34 7.00
C GLU A 191 21.39 -8.07 6.78
N ASP A 192 22.39 -7.84 7.64
CA ASP A 192 23.27 -6.66 7.60
C ASP A 192 24.03 -6.48 6.26
N ARG A 193 24.02 -7.50 5.39
CA ARG A 193 24.63 -7.47 4.04
C ARG A 193 23.64 -7.28 2.89
N GLU A 194 22.33 -7.43 3.15
CA GLU A 194 21.24 -7.13 2.20
C GLU A 194 20.79 -5.66 2.29
N TYR A 195 21.49 -4.83 3.07
CA TYR A 195 21.25 -3.38 3.13
C TYR A 195 21.84 -2.64 1.92
N ASN A 196 21.84 -3.27 0.75
CA ASN A 196 21.76 -2.51 -0.49
C ASN A 196 20.28 -2.16 -0.66
N SER A 197 19.96 -0.88 -0.82
CA SER A 197 18.61 -0.42 -1.13
C SER A 197 17.95 -1.21 -2.27
N VAL A 198 18.77 -1.81 -3.13
CA VAL A 198 18.45 -2.75 -4.22
C VAL A 198 17.61 -3.95 -3.74
N ASP A 199 18.13 -4.80 -2.85
CA ASP A 199 17.48 -6.06 -2.44
C ASP A 199 16.14 -5.82 -1.73
N LEU A 200 16.06 -4.71 -0.96
CA LEU A 200 14.84 -4.29 -0.27
C LEU A 200 13.71 -3.95 -1.26
N ILE A 201 14.08 -3.39 -2.41
CA ILE A 201 13.13 -2.93 -3.41
C ILE A 201 12.77 -4.03 -4.39
N GLU A 202 13.70 -4.91 -4.74
CA GLU A 202 13.36 -6.15 -5.46
C GLU A 202 12.27 -6.92 -4.71
N LYS A 203 12.40 -7.06 -3.39
CA LYS A 203 11.38 -7.67 -2.52
C LYS A 203 10.09 -6.85 -2.38
N LEU A 204 10.07 -5.56 -2.73
CA LEU A 204 8.85 -4.73 -2.74
C LEU A 204 8.08 -4.85 -4.06
N ILE A 205 8.73 -5.30 -5.12
CA ILE A 205 8.15 -5.41 -6.46
C ILE A 205 7.56 -6.82 -6.71
N PHE A 206 8.04 -7.85 -6.00
CA PHE A 206 7.69 -9.27 -6.17
C PHE A 206 7.35 -9.97 -4.85
#